data_AF-A0A2T3JA34-F1
#
_entry.id   AF-A0A2T3JA34-F1
#
_cell.length_a   1.000
_cell.length_b   1.000
_cell.length_c   1.000
_cell.angle_alpha   90.00
_cell.angle_beta   90.00
_cell.angle_gamma   90.00
#
_symmetry.space_group_name_H-M   'P 1'
#
loop_
_entity.id
_entity.type
_entity.pdbx_description
1 polymer ?
#
loop_
_entity_poly.entity_id
_entity_poly.type
_entity_poly.pdbx_seq_one_letter_code
_entity_poly.pdbx_strand_id
1 'polypeptide(L)'
;MPLKLKKLSLAIALIATNLAAAGAVSAHGWADFPPSRTEICDRDGGYWQDKIPNAACQALWDKSNAHPFTQKNENAKLTADYNNIEAVKKEVVNGLLCSGGDEKKAGLDIPHNEWQKTEVVLDANGEFDFKWVATATHNPSFWQFYITKPGYDKSQPLTWDDLDLVDEVGNVEPTEATPYDTYNFKVKLPKDRVGEDVILYSRWQRIDPAGEGFYNCSDITIKQGNGDITPPPVVGGDLHAIPGFFVKPGFAPKVGNTVRFRLMAPGTGAEVLDERLVITSANQATWAQTLAEQVNALAADKLFIGVWNQTAAKYEFNANNIHANQVWVEAEKYGFALSIFTALEPLPPVVDPEIDPELPPVVDPELPEGSWSKSATYVAGDMVMHNDKNWKAGWWTKGEQPGVANVWTQVLAEGETPAVSAWSAAKTYNENDVAIHDGISWKAHWHTVGEEPGTTGEWGVWRKL
;
A
#
# COMPACT_ATOMS: atom_id res chain seq x y z
N MET A 1 -26.30 -77.65 2.60
CA MET A 1 -26.36 -76.55 1.62
C MET A 1 -27.52 -75.63 1.99
N PRO A 2 -27.31 -74.41 2.48
CA PRO A 2 -28.41 -73.50 2.77
C PRO A 2 -28.86 -72.79 1.48
N LEU A 3 -30.17 -72.84 1.21
CA LEU A 3 -30.83 -72.09 0.14
C LEU A 3 -30.96 -70.61 0.50
N LYS A 4 -30.66 -69.75 -0.48
CA LYS A 4 -30.80 -68.29 -0.46
C LYS A 4 -32.27 -67.88 -0.33
N LEU A 5 -32.63 -67.07 0.67
CA LEU A 5 -33.86 -66.27 0.62
C LEU A 5 -33.61 -64.97 -0.13
N LYS A 6 -34.39 -64.76 -1.19
CA LYS A 6 -34.43 -63.53 -2.00
C LYS A 6 -35.31 -62.48 -1.33
N LYS A 7 -34.73 -61.30 -1.16
CA LYS A 7 -35.28 -59.94 -1.27
C LYS A 7 -36.81 -59.82 -1.36
N LEU A 8 -37.42 -59.36 -0.27
CA LEU A 8 -38.65 -58.57 -0.32
C LEU A 8 -38.59 -57.54 0.80
N SER A 9 -38.29 -56.28 0.48
CA SER A 9 -38.45 -55.16 1.42
C SER A 9 -38.61 -53.86 0.65
N LEU A 10 -39.83 -53.34 0.74
CA LEU A 10 -40.25 -51.94 0.70
C LEU A 10 -39.67 -51.05 -0.41
N ALA A 11 -40.45 -50.95 -1.48
CA ALA A 11 -40.71 -49.65 -2.10
C ALA A 11 -41.65 -48.84 -1.18
N ILE A 12 -41.49 -47.52 -1.20
CA ILE A 12 -42.25 -46.42 -0.57
C ILE A 12 -41.42 -45.66 0.48
N ALA A 13 -41.27 -44.36 0.22
CA ALA A 13 -40.64 -43.29 1.00
C ALA A 13 -39.14 -43.03 0.79
N LEU A 14 -38.74 -42.69 -0.44
CA LEU A 14 -37.59 -41.81 -0.71
C LEU A 14 -37.90 -40.89 -1.90
N ILE A 15 -38.99 -40.14 -1.79
CA ILE A 15 -39.28 -38.98 -2.65
C ILE A 15 -39.73 -37.85 -1.71
N ALA A 16 -38.77 -37.18 -1.09
CA ALA A 16 -38.90 -35.83 -0.53
C ALA A 16 -37.61 -35.52 0.25
N THR A 17 -36.66 -34.89 -0.44
CA THR A 17 -35.69 -33.88 0.04
C THR A 17 -34.43 -33.88 -0.84
N ASN A 18 -34.59 -33.67 -2.15
CA ASN A 18 -33.64 -32.82 -2.86
C ASN A 18 -34.21 -31.40 -2.80
N LEU A 19 -34.31 -30.84 -1.59
CA LEU A 19 -34.29 -29.40 -1.47
C LEU A 19 -32.85 -29.06 -1.86
N ALA A 20 -32.70 -28.55 -3.08
CA ALA A 20 -31.46 -27.95 -3.51
C ALA A 20 -31.02 -27.01 -2.38
N ALA A 21 -29.93 -27.35 -1.72
CA ALA A 21 -29.08 -26.33 -1.14
C ALA A 21 -28.60 -25.50 -2.33
N ALA A 22 -29.43 -24.56 -2.77
CA ALA A 22 -28.95 -23.33 -3.35
C ALA A 22 -28.15 -22.69 -2.24
N GLY A 23 -26.90 -23.13 -2.08
CA GLY A 23 -25.94 -22.37 -1.32
C GLY A 23 -25.99 -20.99 -1.91
N ALA A 24 -26.30 -20.00 -1.08
CA ALA A 24 -25.97 -18.62 -1.38
C ALA A 24 -24.45 -18.62 -1.56
N VAL A 25 -24.01 -18.84 -2.80
CA VAL A 25 -22.64 -18.53 -3.18
C VAL A 25 -22.69 -17.03 -3.33
N SER A 26 -22.46 -16.32 -2.22
CA SER A 26 -22.36 -14.87 -2.23
C SER A 26 -21.26 -14.53 -3.22
N ALA A 27 -21.65 -13.82 -4.27
CA ALA A 27 -20.67 -13.12 -5.06
C ALA A 27 -20.19 -11.92 -4.25
N HIS A 28 -18.92 -11.56 -4.42
CA HIS A 28 -18.41 -10.44 -3.66
C HIS A 28 -17.11 -9.89 -4.20
N GLY A 29 -17.00 -8.58 -4.10
CA GLY A 29 -15.85 -7.83 -4.53
C GLY A 29 -16.12 -6.34 -4.47
N TRP A 30 -15.13 -5.57 -4.90
CA TRP A 30 -15.19 -4.12 -4.94
C TRP A 30 -14.29 -3.58 -6.05
N ALA A 31 -14.58 -2.36 -6.49
CA ALA A 31 -13.67 -1.60 -7.33
C ALA A 31 -12.41 -1.23 -6.53
N ASP A 32 -11.27 -1.76 -6.95
CA ASP A 32 -9.95 -1.54 -6.34
C ASP A 32 -9.22 -0.37 -7.01
N PHE A 33 -9.44 -0.19 -8.31
CA PHE A 33 -8.99 0.98 -9.07
C PHE A 33 -9.99 1.40 -10.17
N PRO A 34 -10.44 2.67 -10.18
CA PRO A 34 -10.34 3.61 -9.06
C PRO A 34 -11.10 3.05 -7.84
N PRO A 35 -10.55 3.17 -6.62
CA PRO A 35 -11.12 2.54 -5.45
C PRO A 35 -12.52 3.07 -5.15
N SER A 36 -13.42 2.17 -4.76
CA SER A 36 -14.76 2.57 -4.30
C SER A 36 -14.70 3.33 -2.98
N ARG A 37 -15.75 4.09 -2.66
CA ARG A 37 -15.90 4.79 -1.37
C ARG A 37 -15.64 3.86 -0.19
N THR A 38 -16.23 2.66 -0.23
CA THR A 38 -16.06 1.67 0.84
C THR A 38 -14.62 1.19 0.94
N GLU A 39 -13.94 0.97 -0.18
CA GLU A 39 -12.54 0.54 -0.19
C GLU A 39 -11.60 1.63 0.33
N ILE A 40 -11.84 2.89 -0.01
CA ILE A 40 -11.10 4.02 0.56
C ILE A 40 -11.25 4.04 2.08
N CYS A 41 -12.49 3.96 2.58
CA CYS A 41 -12.77 4.02 4.01
C CYS A 41 -12.24 2.79 4.76
N ASP A 42 -12.22 1.61 4.15
CA ASP A 42 -11.58 0.41 4.70
C ASP A 42 -10.06 0.57 4.80
N ARG A 43 -9.41 1.10 3.75
CA ARG A 43 -7.97 1.38 3.71
C ARG A 43 -7.53 2.42 4.74
N ASP A 44 -8.38 3.41 5.02
CA ASP A 44 -8.16 4.44 6.04
C ASP A 44 -8.20 3.84 7.47
N GLY A 45 -9.02 2.81 7.69
CA GLY A 45 -9.14 2.12 8.97
C GLY A 45 -9.75 2.96 10.08
N GLY A 46 -9.48 2.61 11.35
CA GLY A 46 -9.92 3.37 12.53
C GLY A 46 -11.40 3.19 12.93
N TYR A 47 -12.23 2.61 12.08
CA TYR A 47 -13.67 2.41 12.32
C TYR A 47 -14.01 1.43 13.45
N TRP A 48 -13.04 0.63 13.93
CA TRP A 48 -13.20 -0.22 15.12
C TRP A 48 -13.10 0.54 16.44
N GLN A 49 -12.43 1.70 16.43
CA GLN A 49 -12.22 2.53 17.62
C GLN A 49 -12.87 3.90 17.50
N ASP A 50 -13.67 4.13 16.45
CA ASP A 50 -14.25 5.44 16.13
C ASP A 50 -13.16 6.53 16.03
N LYS A 51 -12.10 6.22 15.29
CA LYS A 51 -10.95 7.09 15.02
C LYS A 51 -10.67 7.16 13.54
N ILE A 52 -11.69 7.46 12.76
CA ILE A 52 -11.61 7.47 11.30
C ILE A 52 -10.96 8.79 10.87
N PRO A 53 -9.84 8.76 10.12
CA PRO A 53 -9.08 9.98 9.80
C PRO A 53 -9.77 10.85 8.74
N ASN A 54 -10.63 10.26 7.94
CA ASN A 54 -11.32 10.88 6.82
C ASN A 54 -12.74 11.28 7.22
N ALA A 55 -13.09 12.56 7.08
CA ALA A 55 -14.37 13.09 7.50
C ALA A 55 -15.58 12.51 6.74
N ALA A 56 -15.44 12.20 5.45
CA ALA A 56 -16.52 11.53 4.71
C ALA A 56 -16.72 10.09 5.19
N CYS A 57 -15.62 9.38 5.49
CA CYS A 57 -15.68 8.05 6.08
C CYS A 57 -16.21 8.07 7.53
N GLN A 58 -15.91 9.12 8.29
CA GLN A 58 -16.51 9.35 9.61
C GLN A 58 -18.01 9.59 9.48
N ALA A 59 -18.46 10.45 8.56
CA ALA A 59 -19.88 10.68 8.31
C ALA A 59 -20.63 9.40 7.87
N LEU A 60 -19.97 8.55 7.08
CA LEU A 60 -20.47 7.23 6.74
C LEU A 60 -20.61 6.34 7.98
N TRP A 61 -19.63 6.33 8.87
CA TRP A 61 -19.68 5.56 10.12
C TRP A 61 -20.75 6.09 11.08
N ASP A 62 -20.89 7.41 11.21
CA ASP A 62 -21.92 8.04 12.04
C ASP A 62 -23.33 7.62 11.59
N LYS A 63 -23.53 7.39 10.29
CA LYS A 63 -24.80 6.97 9.70
C LYS A 63 -25.03 5.47 9.74
N SER A 64 -24.02 4.68 9.40
CA SER A 64 -24.16 3.25 9.10
C SER A 64 -23.32 2.33 10.00
N ASN A 65 -22.57 2.89 10.95
CA ASN A 65 -21.63 2.20 11.83
C ASN A 65 -20.60 1.38 11.02
N ALA A 66 -20.02 0.32 11.57
CA ALA A 66 -19.02 -0.53 10.94
C ALA A 66 -19.56 -1.43 9.81
N HIS A 67 -20.88 -1.47 9.55
CA HIS A 67 -21.47 -2.42 8.61
C HIS A 67 -20.97 -2.27 7.15
N PRO A 68 -20.90 -1.06 6.55
CA PRO A 68 -20.39 -0.90 5.19
C PRO A 68 -18.94 -1.37 5.06
N PHE A 69 -18.11 -1.09 6.06
CA PHE A 69 -16.69 -1.48 6.09
C PHE A 69 -16.52 -3.01 6.14
N THR A 70 -17.24 -3.66 7.07
CA THR A 70 -17.16 -5.13 7.25
C THR A 70 -17.83 -5.92 6.12
N GLN A 71 -18.66 -5.28 5.31
CA GLN A 71 -19.36 -5.89 4.17
C GLN A 71 -18.97 -5.21 2.84
N LYS A 72 -17.72 -4.73 2.74
CA LYS A 72 -17.25 -4.00 1.55
C LYS A 72 -17.38 -4.78 0.25
N ASN A 73 -17.26 -6.11 0.35
CA ASN A 73 -17.38 -7.01 -0.78
C ASN A 73 -18.84 -7.33 -1.14
N GLU A 74 -19.82 -7.03 -0.28
CA GLU A 74 -21.25 -7.33 -0.49
C GLU A 74 -22.09 -6.05 -0.66
N ASN A 75 -21.59 -5.06 -1.40
CA ASN A 75 -22.40 -3.92 -1.78
C ASN A 75 -23.31 -4.29 -2.97
N ALA A 76 -24.33 -5.09 -2.67
CA ALA A 76 -25.01 -5.91 -3.65
C ALA A 76 -26.54 -5.90 -3.50
N LYS A 77 -27.22 -6.29 -4.58
CA LYS A 77 -28.68 -6.43 -4.62
C LYS A 77 -29.09 -7.58 -5.52
N LEU A 78 -30.06 -8.36 -5.08
CA LEU A 78 -30.70 -9.39 -5.89
C LEU A 78 -31.77 -8.76 -6.77
N THR A 79 -31.68 -8.96 -8.08
CA THR A 79 -32.69 -8.51 -9.04
C THR A 79 -32.90 -9.59 -10.08
N ALA A 80 -33.95 -10.40 -9.93
CA ALA A 80 -34.21 -11.53 -10.83
C ALA A 80 -34.35 -11.08 -12.31
N ASP A 81 -34.97 -9.94 -12.56
CA ASP A 81 -35.10 -9.33 -13.89
C ASP A 81 -33.97 -8.30 -14.14
N TYR A 82 -32.72 -8.70 -13.93
CA TYR A 82 -31.56 -7.80 -13.95
C TYR A 82 -31.28 -7.13 -15.31
N ASN A 83 -31.81 -7.65 -16.42
CA ASN A 83 -31.71 -7.02 -17.74
C ASN A 83 -32.72 -5.88 -17.94
N ASN A 84 -33.72 -5.78 -17.07
CA ASN A 84 -34.70 -4.70 -17.08
C ASN A 84 -34.24 -3.60 -16.11
N ILE A 85 -33.72 -2.49 -16.65
CA ILE A 85 -33.22 -1.40 -15.81
C ILE A 85 -34.30 -0.83 -14.87
N GLU A 86 -35.58 -0.86 -15.27
CA GLU A 86 -36.67 -0.41 -14.40
C GLU A 86 -36.95 -1.38 -13.24
N ALA A 87 -36.58 -2.65 -13.36
CA ALA A 87 -36.56 -3.58 -12.23
C ALA A 87 -35.37 -3.30 -11.31
N VAL A 88 -34.18 -3.06 -11.87
CA VAL A 88 -32.97 -2.71 -11.11
C VAL A 88 -33.19 -1.44 -10.29
N LYS A 89 -33.74 -0.38 -10.89
CA LYS A 89 -34.03 0.90 -10.22
C LYS A 89 -35.04 0.79 -9.06
N LYS A 90 -35.89 -0.24 -9.06
CA LYS A 90 -36.82 -0.50 -7.95
C LYS A 90 -36.12 -1.14 -6.76
N GLU A 91 -35.07 -1.91 -7.00
CA GLU A 91 -34.30 -2.60 -5.96
C GLU A 91 -33.17 -1.72 -5.43
N VAL A 92 -32.47 -1.02 -6.32
CA VAL A 92 -31.44 -0.03 -6.02
C VAL A 92 -32.06 1.35 -6.21
N VAL A 93 -32.73 1.85 -5.18
CA VAL A 93 -33.54 3.07 -5.26
C VAL A 93 -32.70 4.35 -5.21
N ASN A 94 -33.23 5.44 -5.77
CA ASN A 94 -32.61 6.77 -5.71
C ASN A 94 -32.21 7.16 -4.28
N GLY A 95 -31.01 7.73 -4.14
CA GLY A 95 -30.41 8.07 -2.84
C GLY A 95 -29.79 6.88 -2.10
N LEU A 96 -29.82 5.68 -2.67
CA LEU A 96 -29.16 4.47 -2.17
C LEU A 96 -28.30 3.77 -3.25
N LEU A 97 -27.87 4.50 -4.28
CA LEU A 97 -27.12 3.91 -5.39
C LEU A 97 -25.76 3.40 -4.92
N CYS A 98 -25.02 4.23 -4.17
CA CYS A 98 -23.69 3.91 -3.67
C CYS A 98 -23.70 2.84 -2.58
N SER A 99 -24.85 2.56 -1.96
CA SER A 99 -25.07 1.44 -1.03
C SER A 99 -25.68 0.19 -1.69
N GLY A 100 -25.84 0.18 -3.03
CA GLY A 100 -26.48 -0.93 -3.72
C GLY A 100 -27.94 -1.17 -3.29
N GLY A 101 -28.63 -0.13 -2.80
CA GLY A 101 -30.01 -0.24 -2.31
C GLY A 101 -30.12 -0.81 -0.90
N ASP A 102 -29.03 -0.88 -0.13
CA ASP A 102 -28.99 -1.37 1.24
C ASP A 102 -28.99 -0.22 2.24
N GLU A 103 -30.13 -0.01 2.92
CA GLU A 103 -30.31 1.00 3.97
C GLU A 103 -29.28 0.90 5.10
N LYS A 104 -28.76 -0.29 5.40
CA LYS A 104 -27.71 -0.44 6.42
C LYS A 104 -26.37 0.15 5.97
N LYS A 105 -26.22 0.40 4.66
CA LYS A 105 -25.04 0.98 4.03
C LYS A 105 -25.27 2.40 3.52
N ALA A 106 -26.41 3.02 3.84
CA ALA A 106 -26.82 4.35 3.38
C ALA A 106 -25.81 5.49 3.69
N GLY A 107 -24.86 5.29 4.61
CA GLY A 107 -23.74 6.21 4.81
C GLY A 107 -22.89 6.43 3.55
N LEU A 108 -22.85 5.46 2.63
CA LEU A 108 -22.18 5.58 1.33
C LEU A 108 -22.82 6.60 0.40
N ASP A 109 -24.09 6.94 0.64
CA ASP A 109 -24.89 7.85 -0.19
C ASP A 109 -24.96 9.27 0.37
N ILE A 110 -24.31 9.54 1.51
CA ILE A 110 -24.30 10.88 2.12
C ILE A 110 -23.57 11.87 1.19
N PRO A 111 -24.18 13.02 0.89
CA PRO A 111 -23.49 14.13 0.24
C PRO A 111 -22.39 14.65 1.16
N HIS A 112 -21.13 14.53 0.72
CA HIS A 112 -19.97 15.01 1.46
C HIS A 112 -18.91 15.53 0.50
N ASN A 113 -18.26 16.65 0.86
CA ASN A 113 -17.22 17.27 0.04
C ASN A 113 -15.84 16.62 0.20
N GLU A 114 -15.63 15.86 1.28
CA GLU A 114 -14.38 15.15 1.59
C GLU A 114 -14.36 13.69 1.14
N TRP A 115 -15.29 13.25 0.28
CA TRP A 115 -15.10 11.98 -0.43
C TRP A 115 -13.79 12.07 -1.24
N GLN A 116 -12.86 11.15 -0.96
CA GLN A 116 -11.54 11.16 -1.59
C GLN A 116 -11.66 10.85 -3.08
N LYS A 117 -11.00 11.66 -3.89
CA LYS A 117 -11.04 11.55 -5.36
C LYS A 117 -9.78 10.86 -5.87
N THR A 118 -9.97 9.95 -6.82
CA THR A 118 -8.86 9.33 -7.55
C THR A 118 -8.73 9.97 -8.92
N GLU A 119 -7.53 10.41 -9.29
CA GLU A 119 -7.28 10.85 -10.66
C GLU A 119 -7.28 9.64 -11.60
N VAL A 120 -8.14 9.70 -12.62
CA VAL A 120 -8.18 8.71 -13.70
C VAL A 120 -7.68 9.37 -14.97
N VAL A 121 -6.58 8.86 -15.50
CA VAL A 121 -5.93 9.40 -16.71
C VAL A 121 -6.36 8.58 -17.91
N LEU A 122 -7.06 9.21 -18.85
CA LEU A 122 -7.49 8.59 -20.10
C LEU A 122 -6.33 8.51 -21.08
N ASP A 123 -6.19 7.36 -21.74
CA ASP A 123 -5.27 7.18 -22.86
C ASP A 123 -5.79 7.87 -24.14
N ALA A 124 -5.09 7.66 -25.26
CA ALA A 124 -5.45 8.24 -26.55
C ALA A 124 -6.84 7.82 -27.06
N ASN A 125 -7.32 6.65 -26.64
CA ASN A 125 -8.63 6.11 -27.00
C ASN A 125 -9.75 6.66 -26.10
N GLY A 126 -9.41 7.39 -25.03
CA GLY A 126 -10.36 7.81 -24.01
C GLY A 126 -10.65 6.70 -22.99
N GLU A 127 -9.72 5.75 -22.83
CA GLU A 127 -9.87 4.59 -21.97
C GLU A 127 -8.93 4.68 -20.76
N PHE A 128 -9.32 4.08 -19.64
CA PHE A 128 -8.45 3.88 -18.48
C PHE A 128 -8.51 2.43 -18.01
N ASP A 129 -7.50 1.97 -17.29
CA ASP A 129 -7.49 0.63 -16.71
C ASP A 129 -8.38 0.57 -15.47
N PHE A 130 -9.36 -0.34 -15.46
CA PHE A 130 -10.24 -0.62 -14.33
C PHE A 130 -9.85 -1.95 -13.68
N LYS A 131 -9.87 -1.98 -12.35
CA LYS A 131 -9.59 -3.19 -11.57
C LYS A 131 -10.67 -3.43 -10.53
N TRP A 132 -11.23 -4.63 -10.57
CA TRP A 132 -12.12 -5.16 -9.55
C TRP A 132 -11.45 -6.31 -8.82
N VAL A 133 -11.48 -6.30 -7.48
CA VAL A 133 -11.07 -7.44 -6.66
C VAL A 133 -12.29 -8.31 -6.39
N ALA A 134 -12.18 -9.61 -6.68
CA ALA A 134 -13.27 -10.58 -6.52
C ALA A 134 -12.90 -11.62 -5.44
N THR A 135 -13.51 -11.50 -4.27
CA THR A 135 -13.37 -12.51 -3.21
C THR A 135 -14.04 -13.85 -3.56
N ALA A 136 -14.98 -13.81 -4.52
CA ALA A 136 -15.53 -14.96 -5.21
C ALA A 136 -15.75 -14.57 -6.68
N THR A 137 -15.21 -15.35 -7.62
CA THR A 137 -15.37 -15.14 -9.07
C THR A 137 -16.72 -15.65 -9.55
N HIS A 138 -17.39 -14.90 -10.45
CA HIS A 138 -18.68 -15.29 -11.01
C HIS A 138 -18.76 -15.00 -12.51
N ASN A 139 -18.74 -16.08 -13.28
CA ASN A 139 -18.99 -16.07 -14.72
C ASN A 139 -20.11 -17.08 -15.04
N PRO A 140 -21.02 -16.78 -15.99
CA PRO A 140 -21.04 -15.58 -16.82
C PRO A 140 -21.53 -14.34 -16.04
N SER A 141 -20.92 -13.19 -16.33
CA SER A 141 -21.30 -11.87 -15.81
C SER A 141 -21.14 -10.78 -16.87
N PHE A 142 -21.58 -9.56 -16.57
CA PHE A 142 -21.31 -8.36 -17.37
C PHE A 142 -21.13 -7.13 -16.46
N TRP A 143 -20.64 -6.05 -17.04
CA TRP A 143 -20.29 -4.82 -16.36
C TRP A 143 -20.93 -3.62 -17.04
N GLN A 144 -21.41 -2.67 -16.25
CA GLN A 144 -21.89 -1.38 -16.73
C GLN A 144 -21.24 -0.27 -15.93
N PHE A 145 -20.81 0.77 -16.64
CA PHE A 145 -20.17 1.93 -16.05
C PHE A 145 -20.97 3.18 -16.36
N TYR A 146 -21.30 3.92 -15.32
CA TYR A 146 -22.01 5.18 -15.40
C TYR A 146 -21.18 6.28 -14.78
N ILE A 147 -21.35 7.51 -15.23
CA ILE A 147 -20.81 8.68 -14.53
C ILE A 147 -21.89 9.74 -14.34
N THR A 148 -21.69 10.63 -13.38
CA THR A 148 -22.57 11.77 -13.18
C THR A 148 -22.63 12.69 -14.39
N LYS A 149 -23.84 13.14 -14.73
CA LYS A 149 -24.14 14.16 -15.74
C LYS A 149 -23.50 15.51 -15.38
N PRO A 150 -23.27 16.40 -16.37
CA PRO A 150 -22.79 17.75 -16.12
C PRO A 150 -23.76 18.49 -15.22
N GLY A 151 -23.21 19.24 -14.26
CA GLY A 151 -24.03 20.04 -13.36
C GLY A 151 -24.77 19.23 -12.30
N TYR A 152 -24.46 17.94 -12.11
CA TYR A 152 -24.92 17.17 -10.96
C TYR A 152 -24.66 17.93 -9.65
N ASP A 153 -25.70 18.10 -8.83
CA ASP A 153 -25.63 18.78 -7.54
C ASP A 153 -25.10 17.83 -6.47
N LYS A 154 -23.80 17.96 -6.17
CA LYS A 154 -23.10 17.16 -5.16
C LYS A 154 -23.57 17.39 -3.72
N SER A 155 -24.47 18.35 -3.49
CA SER A 155 -25.14 18.53 -2.20
C SER A 155 -26.34 17.59 -2.01
N GLN A 156 -26.78 16.90 -3.07
CA GLN A 156 -27.88 15.93 -3.03
C GLN A 156 -27.36 14.50 -3.13
N PRO A 157 -28.09 13.50 -2.58
CA PRO A 157 -27.81 12.10 -2.81
C PRO A 157 -27.97 11.73 -4.30
N LEU A 158 -27.13 10.81 -4.77
CA LEU A 158 -27.11 10.39 -6.18
C LEU A 158 -28.41 9.68 -6.56
N THR A 159 -28.95 10.00 -7.74
CA THR A 159 -30.11 9.33 -8.33
C THR A 159 -29.77 8.72 -9.69
N TRP A 160 -30.59 7.81 -10.19
CA TRP A 160 -30.43 7.26 -11.54
C TRP A 160 -30.55 8.30 -12.64
N ASP A 161 -31.32 9.37 -12.40
CA ASP A 161 -31.47 10.46 -13.37
C ASP A 161 -30.23 11.35 -13.44
N ASP A 162 -29.32 11.26 -12.47
CA ASP A 162 -28.04 11.96 -12.46
C ASP A 162 -26.96 11.24 -13.26
N LEU A 163 -27.21 10.01 -13.74
CA LEU A 163 -26.19 9.16 -14.35
C LEU A 163 -26.35 9.04 -15.87
N ASP A 164 -25.22 9.09 -16.58
CA ASP A 164 -25.07 8.67 -17.98
C ASP A 164 -24.38 7.30 -18.00
N LEU A 165 -24.94 6.31 -18.73
CA LEU A 165 -24.22 5.07 -19.06
C LEU A 165 -23.14 5.39 -20.09
N VAL A 166 -21.88 5.08 -19.77
CA VAL A 166 -20.72 5.46 -20.61
C VAL A 166 -20.00 4.27 -21.23
N ASP A 167 -20.07 3.10 -20.59
CA ASP A 167 -19.45 1.89 -21.12
C ASP A 167 -20.14 0.62 -20.62
N GLU A 168 -20.03 -0.44 -21.42
CA GLU A 168 -20.49 -1.78 -21.09
C GLU A 168 -19.43 -2.81 -21.48
N VAL A 169 -19.10 -3.69 -20.54
CA VAL A 169 -18.13 -4.77 -20.78
C VAL A 169 -18.85 -6.09 -20.58
N GLY A 170 -18.69 -7.01 -21.54
CA GLY A 170 -19.28 -8.34 -21.47
C GLY A 170 -18.62 -9.23 -20.41
N ASN A 171 -18.74 -10.55 -20.59
CA ASN A 171 -18.07 -11.49 -19.71
C ASN A 171 -16.55 -11.38 -19.85
N VAL A 172 -15.85 -11.19 -18.72
CA VAL A 172 -14.39 -11.12 -18.64
C VAL A 172 -13.91 -12.32 -17.83
N GLU A 173 -12.84 -12.98 -18.25
CA GLU A 173 -12.23 -14.02 -17.44
C GLU A 173 -11.41 -13.41 -16.29
N PRO A 174 -11.57 -13.89 -15.05
CA PRO A 174 -10.78 -13.38 -13.93
C PRO A 174 -9.30 -13.75 -14.11
N THR A 175 -8.44 -12.86 -13.64
CA THR A 175 -7.01 -13.12 -13.47
C THR A 175 -6.79 -13.68 -12.07
N GLU A 176 -6.20 -14.87 -11.98
CA GLU A 176 -5.81 -15.48 -10.71
C GLU A 176 -4.87 -14.55 -9.94
N ALA A 177 -5.19 -14.27 -8.68
CA ALA A 177 -4.38 -13.40 -7.84
C ALA A 177 -4.48 -13.78 -6.36
N THR A 178 -3.48 -13.39 -5.58
CA THR A 178 -3.44 -13.63 -4.12
C THR A 178 -3.61 -12.29 -3.38
N PRO A 179 -4.50 -12.19 -2.38
CA PRO A 179 -5.35 -13.25 -1.80
C PRO A 179 -6.65 -13.54 -2.57
N TYR A 180 -7.02 -12.69 -3.53
CA TYR A 180 -8.27 -12.78 -4.27
C TYR A 180 -8.03 -12.53 -5.75
N ASP A 181 -8.81 -13.20 -6.60
CA ASP A 181 -8.79 -13.01 -8.04
C ASP A 181 -9.23 -11.59 -8.42
N THR A 182 -8.91 -11.19 -9.64
CA THR A 182 -9.18 -9.83 -10.13
C THR A 182 -9.79 -9.84 -11.52
N TYR A 183 -10.67 -8.87 -11.79
CA TYR A 183 -11.08 -8.56 -13.16
C TYR A 183 -10.37 -7.26 -13.57
N ASN A 184 -9.62 -7.33 -14.66
CA ASN A 184 -8.82 -6.21 -15.18
C ASN A 184 -9.19 -5.99 -16.64
N PHE A 185 -9.63 -4.78 -16.98
CA PHE A 185 -9.99 -4.42 -18.34
C PHE A 185 -10.03 -2.90 -18.49
N LYS A 186 -10.10 -2.42 -19.73
CA LYS A 186 -10.21 -0.98 -20.01
C LYS A 186 -11.66 -0.52 -19.98
N VAL A 187 -11.89 0.68 -19.45
CA VAL A 187 -13.18 1.36 -19.42
C VAL A 187 -13.07 2.69 -20.15
N LYS A 188 -14.01 2.94 -21.05
CA LYS A 188 -14.08 4.16 -21.83
C LYS A 188 -14.86 5.24 -21.09
N LEU A 189 -14.29 6.45 -20.99
CA LEU A 189 -14.98 7.63 -20.47
C LEU A 189 -15.14 8.69 -21.56
N PRO A 190 -16.21 9.50 -21.50
CA PRO A 190 -16.47 10.50 -22.52
C PRO A 190 -15.56 11.71 -22.32
N LYS A 191 -15.07 12.27 -23.43
CA LYS A 191 -14.08 13.35 -23.44
C LYS A 191 -14.64 14.70 -22.95
N ASP A 192 -15.96 14.84 -22.97
CA ASP A 192 -16.67 16.05 -22.52
C ASP A 192 -16.81 16.16 -21.00
N ARG A 193 -16.25 15.21 -20.24
CA ARG A 193 -16.10 15.29 -18.76
C ARG A 193 -14.64 15.39 -18.31
N VAL A 194 -13.69 15.49 -19.24
CA VAL A 194 -12.28 15.69 -18.90
C VAL A 194 -12.11 17.00 -18.14
N GLY A 195 -11.39 16.95 -17.02
CA GLY A 195 -11.17 18.07 -16.11
C GLY A 195 -12.23 18.18 -15.01
N GLU A 196 -13.30 17.38 -15.07
CA GLU A 196 -14.35 17.37 -14.07
C GLU A 196 -14.13 16.31 -12.98
N ASP A 197 -14.60 16.64 -11.78
CA ASP A 197 -14.78 15.68 -10.70
C ASP A 197 -16.16 15.02 -10.85
N VAL A 198 -16.20 13.71 -11.04
CA VAL A 198 -17.43 12.93 -11.23
C VAL A 198 -17.50 11.75 -10.27
N ILE A 199 -18.68 11.19 -10.08
CA ILE A 199 -18.83 9.87 -9.45
C ILE A 199 -18.87 8.84 -10.58
N LEU A 200 -17.93 7.89 -10.58
CA LEU A 200 -17.99 6.67 -11.38
C LEU A 200 -18.83 5.64 -10.63
N TYR A 201 -19.91 5.19 -11.25
CA TYR A 201 -20.79 4.16 -10.72
C TYR A 201 -20.62 2.88 -11.53
N SER A 202 -20.04 1.86 -10.92
CA SER A 202 -19.79 0.56 -11.55
C SER A 202 -20.82 -0.46 -11.08
N ARG A 203 -21.38 -1.22 -12.02
CA ARG A 203 -22.26 -2.36 -11.77
C ARG A 203 -21.64 -3.63 -12.33
N TRP A 204 -21.34 -4.61 -11.48
CA TRP A 204 -21.00 -5.98 -11.86
C TRP A 204 -22.23 -6.87 -11.71
N GLN A 205 -22.77 -7.40 -12.80
CA GLN A 205 -24.02 -8.15 -12.80
C GLN A 205 -23.77 -9.62 -13.13
N ARG A 206 -24.22 -10.52 -12.26
CA ARG A 206 -24.24 -11.96 -12.54
C ARG A 206 -25.33 -12.31 -13.53
N ILE A 207 -25.03 -13.24 -14.43
CA ILE A 207 -25.99 -13.83 -15.37
C ILE A 207 -26.41 -15.19 -14.84
N ASP A 208 -27.31 -15.17 -13.87
CA ASP A 208 -27.91 -16.37 -13.29
C ASP A 208 -29.34 -16.08 -12.77
N PRO A 209 -30.12 -17.10 -12.35
CA PRO A 209 -31.49 -16.88 -11.88
C PRO A 209 -31.63 -16.03 -10.61
N ALA A 210 -30.59 -15.92 -9.78
CA ALA A 210 -30.62 -15.07 -8.59
C ALA A 210 -30.47 -13.59 -8.96
N GLY A 211 -29.70 -13.30 -10.02
CA GLY A 211 -29.58 -11.97 -10.58
C GLY A 211 -28.90 -10.98 -9.64
N GLU A 212 -27.94 -11.45 -8.85
CA GLU A 212 -27.20 -10.59 -7.93
C GLU A 212 -26.28 -9.62 -8.70
N GLY A 213 -26.41 -8.33 -8.41
CA GLY A 213 -25.55 -7.27 -8.92
C GLY A 213 -24.78 -6.59 -7.80
N PHE A 214 -23.55 -6.17 -8.07
CA PHE A 214 -22.67 -5.42 -7.17
C PHE A 214 -22.52 -4.00 -7.69
N TYR A 215 -22.67 -3.03 -6.79
CA TYR A 215 -22.77 -1.61 -7.14
C TYR A 215 -21.72 -0.85 -6.34
N ASN A 216 -20.86 -0.07 -6.97
CA ASN A 216 -19.80 0.67 -6.29
C ASN A 216 -19.74 2.09 -6.85
N CYS A 217 -19.61 3.08 -5.96
CA CYS A 217 -19.27 4.46 -6.32
C CYS A 217 -17.79 4.70 -6.07
N SER A 218 -17.08 5.24 -7.05
CA SER A 218 -15.72 5.76 -6.93
C SER A 218 -15.72 7.24 -7.30
N ASP A 219 -15.29 8.12 -6.40
CA ASP A 219 -15.15 9.54 -6.71
C ASP A 219 -13.85 9.75 -7.49
N ILE A 220 -13.93 10.35 -8.68
CA ILE A 220 -12.79 10.50 -9.58
C ILE A 220 -12.67 11.90 -10.18
N THR A 221 -11.45 12.25 -10.56
CA THR A 221 -11.18 13.40 -11.45
C THR A 221 -10.71 12.83 -12.78
N ILE A 222 -11.42 13.14 -13.87
CA ILE A 222 -11.03 12.66 -15.21
C ILE A 222 -9.95 13.58 -15.75
N LYS A 223 -8.81 13.03 -16.14
CA LYS A 223 -7.75 13.78 -16.84
C LYS A 223 -7.48 13.16 -18.20
N GLN A 224 -7.17 14.01 -19.17
CA GLN A 224 -6.64 13.53 -20.45
C GLN A 224 -5.14 13.31 -20.27
N GLY A 225 -4.69 12.09 -20.54
CA GLY A 225 -3.27 11.83 -20.71
C GLY A 225 -2.77 12.53 -21.98
N ASN A 226 -1.63 13.20 -21.89
CA ASN A 226 -0.97 13.84 -23.05
C ASN A 226 -0.20 12.82 -23.92
N GLY A 227 -0.55 11.53 -23.84
CA GLY A 227 0.30 10.43 -24.30
C GLY A 227 1.26 9.90 -23.21
N ASP A 228 1.13 10.38 -21.98
CA ASP A 228 1.89 9.87 -20.83
C ASP A 228 1.26 8.59 -20.29
N ILE A 229 1.78 7.47 -20.79
CA ILE A 229 2.21 6.30 -20.02
C ILE A 229 1.25 5.83 -18.92
N THR A 230 0.32 4.96 -19.31
CA THR A 230 -0.26 3.96 -18.41
C THR A 230 0.84 3.03 -17.86
N PRO A 231 0.78 2.62 -16.58
CA PRO A 231 1.59 1.51 -16.09
C PRO A 231 1.43 0.33 -17.06
N PRO A 232 2.52 -0.32 -17.49
CA PRO A 232 2.38 -1.41 -18.44
C PRO A 232 1.55 -2.54 -17.79
N PRO A 233 0.70 -3.26 -18.54
CA PRO A 233 0.42 -4.63 -18.17
C PRO A 233 1.77 -5.33 -18.02
N VAL A 234 1.96 -6.09 -16.95
CA VAL A 234 3.19 -6.83 -16.65
C VAL A 234 3.58 -7.65 -17.89
N VAL A 235 4.50 -7.13 -18.69
CA VAL A 235 5.09 -7.80 -19.84
C VAL A 235 6.57 -7.45 -19.81
N GLY A 236 7.38 -8.34 -19.23
CA GLY A 236 8.84 -8.19 -19.23
C GLY A 236 9.56 -8.89 -18.08
N GLY A 237 8.97 -8.95 -16.89
CA GLY A 237 9.48 -9.78 -15.81
C GLY A 237 10.66 -9.24 -14.99
N ASP A 238 10.77 -7.93 -14.77
CA ASP A 238 11.83 -7.42 -13.86
C ASP A 238 11.31 -7.11 -12.44
N LEU A 239 10.09 -6.59 -12.29
CA LEU A 239 9.47 -6.35 -10.97
C LEU A 239 7.93 -6.52 -10.99
N HIS A 240 7.37 -6.94 -9.87
CA HIS A 240 5.95 -7.17 -9.60
C HIS A 240 5.41 -6.10 -8.64
N ALA A 241 4.26 -5.48 -8.93
CA ALA A 241 3.67 -4.51 -8.02
C ALA A 241 3.08 -5.18 -6.76
N ILE A 242 3.38 -4.63 -5.57
CA ILE A 242 2.58 -4.90 -4.38
C ILE A 242 1.29 -4.06 -4.49
N PRO A 243 0.09 -4.66 -4.37
CA PRO A 243 -1.17 -3.93 -4.49
C PRO A 243 -1.26 -2.75 -3.51
N GLY A 244 -1.72 -1.59 -4.03
CA GLY A 244 -1.91 -0.36 -3.25
C GLY A 244 -0.94 0.76 -3.61
N PHE A 245 -1.00 1.84 -2.83
CA PHE A 245 -0.15 3.03 -2.97
C PHE A 245 1.04 2.94 -2.03
N PHE A 246 2.22 3.39 -2.46
CA PHE A 246 3.37 3.59 -1.58
C PHE A 246 3.02 4.56 -0.44
N VAL A 247 2.45 5.73 -0.78
CA VAL A 247 1.89 6.68 0.19
C VAL A 247 0.37 6.66 0.10
N LYS A 248 -0.27 6.18 1.17
CA LYS A 248 -1.74 6.20 1.26
C LYS A 248 -2.26 7.64 1.42
N PRO A 249 -3.43 7.98 0.85
CA PRO A 249 -4.14 9.21 1.19
C PRO A 249 -4.25 9.38 2.71
N GLY A 250 -4.11 10.60 3.21
CA GLY A 250 -4.14 10.89 4.66
C GLY A 250 -2.87 10.53 5.44
N PHE A 251 -1.90 9.83 4.83
CA PHE A 251 -0.60 9.57 5.44
C PHE A 251 0.26 10.84 5.46
N ALA A 252 0.08 11.67 6.49
CA ALA A 252 0.66 13.00 6.60
C ALA A 252 1.54 13.14 7.86
N PRO A 253 2.82 12.77 7.79
CA PRO A 253 3.72 12.88 8.93
C PRO A 253 4.11 14.35 9.17
N LYS A 254 4.27 14.69 10.45
CA LYS A 254 4.61 16.05 10.92
C LYS A 254 6.07 16.14 11.28
N VAL A 255 6.62 17.37 11.29
CA VAL A 255 7.98 17.63 11.80
C VAL A 255 8.14 17.00 13.20
N GLY A 256 9.23 16.26 13.38
CA GLY A 256 9.53 15.48 14.58
C GLY A 256 9.01 14.04 14.54
N ASN A 257 8.20 13.66 13.55
CA ASN A 257 7.82 12.26 13.36
C ASN A 257 8.94 11.48 12.66
N THR A 258 8.91 10.16 12.81
CA THR A 258 9.72 9.24 11.99
C THR A 258 8.78 8.41 11.13
N VAL A 259 8.99 8.43 9.82
CA VAL A 259 8.35 7.50 8.89
C VAL A 259 9.21 6.25 8.80
N ARG A 260 8.60 5.08 8.91
CA ARG A 260 9.26 3.77 8.79
C ARG A 260 8.67 3.02 7.61
N PHE A 261 9.51 2.60 6.67
CA PHE A 261 9.18 1.66 5.60
C PHE A 261 9.71 0.29 5.96
N ARG A 262 8.91 -0.76 5.76
CA ARG A 262 9.34 -2.14 5.91
C ARG A 262 8.94 -2.96 4.72
N LEU A 263 9.82 -3.88 4.31
CA LEU A 263 9.53 -4.92 3.32
C LEU A 263 9.54 -6.29 4.00
N MET A 264 8.51 -7.08 3.76
CA MET A 264 8.35 -8.43 4.29
C MET A 264 8.46 -9.45 3.18
N ALA A 265 9.38 -10.41 3.34
CA ALA A 265 9.63 -11.47 2.36
C ALA A 265 8.43 -12.41 2.19
N PRO A 266 8.24 -12.96 0.99
CA PRO A 266 7.17 -13.90 0.70
C PRO A 266 7.28 -15.17 1.56
N GLY A 267 6.13 -15.74 1.91
CA GLY A 267 5.98 -17.02 2.62
C GLY A 267 6.33 -17.00 4.11
N THR A 268 7.39 -16.29 4.51
CA THR A 268 7.84 -16.23 5.91
C THR A 268 7.35 -14.99 6.65
N GLY A 269 7.07 -13.90 5.93
CA GLY A 269 6.76 -12.60 6.54
C GLY A 269 7.96 -11.94 7.22
N ALA A 270 9.18 -12.48 7.05
CA ALA A 270 10.38 -11.92 7.64
C ALA A 270 10.65 -10.52 7.09
N GLU A 271 10.94 -9.56 7.97
CA GLU A 271 11.37 -8.23 7.57
C GLU A 271 12.74 -8.33 6.88
N VAL A 272 12.79 -7.99 5.60
CA VAL A 272 14.02 -8.02 4.77
C VAL A 272 14.55 -6.62 4.43
N LEU A 273 13.78 -5.59 4.75
CA LEU A 273 14.20 -4.19 4.72
C LEU A 273 13.43 -3.41 5.79
N ASP A 274 14.11 -2.51 6.51
CA ASP A 274 13.53 -1.59 7.50
C ASP A 274 14.23 -0.23 7.38
N GLU A 275 13.60 0.71 6.68
CA GLU A 275 14.12 2.04 6.46
C GLU A 275 13.35 3.10 7.23
N ARG A 276 14.06 4.12 7.70
CA ARG A 276 13.47 5.17 8.54
C ARG A 276 13.91 6.55 8.09
N LEU A 277 12.93 7.45 7.98
CA LEU A 277 13.15 8.86 7.69
C LEU A 277 12.55 9.73 8.77
N VAL A 278 13.40 10.50 9.46
CA VAL A 278 12.95 11.54 10.38
C VAL A 278 12.43 12.73 9.58
N ILE A 279 11.23 13.19 9.92
CA ILE A 279 10.59 14.34 9.30
C ILE A 279 11.09 15.60 9.98
N THR A 280 11.71 16.46 9.19
CA THR A 280 12.21 17.77 9.57
C THR A 280 11.45 18.84 8.81
N SER A 281 11.57 20.10 9.21
CA SER A 281 11.01 21.20 8.43
C SER A 281 11.57 21.27 7.00
N ALA A 282 12.80 20.79 6.79
CA ALA A 282 13.45 20.80 5.49
C ALA A 282 12.91 19.75 4.51
N ASN A 283 12.51 18.57 5.00
CA ASN A 283 12.05 17.47 4.15
C ASN A 283 10.53 17.22 4.22
N GLN A 284 9.77 17.96 5.03
CA GLN A 284 8.34 17.70 5.20
C GLN A 284 7.53 17.74 3.89
N ALA A 285 7.95 18.54 2.90
CA ALA A 285 7.29 18.58 1.59
C ALA A 285 7.75 17.46 0.64
N THR A 286 8.93 16.88 0.87
CA THR A 286 9.59 15.94 -0.05
C THR A 286 9.85 14.57 0.55
N TRP A 287 9.39 14.30 1.78
CA TRP A 287 9.76 13.13 2.56
C TRP A 287 9.49 11.81 1.83
N ALA A 288 8.39 11.74 1.07
CA ALA A 288 8.00 10.53 0.34
C ALA A 288 9.01 10.21 -0.76
N GLN A 289 9.44 11.23 -1.51
CA GLN A 289 10.48 11.10 -2.51
C GLN A 289 11.80 10.71 -1.86
N THR A 290 12.20 11.41 -0.77
CA THR A 290 13.44 11.12 -0.05
C THR A 290 13.49 9.69 0.47
N LEU A 291 12.40 9.19 1.07
CA LEU A 291 12.33 7.81 1.56
C LEU A 291 12.35 6.80 0.41
N ALA A 292 11.64 7.07 -0.68
CA ALA A 292 11.65 6.21 -1.86
C ALA A 292 13.05 6.11 -2.47
N GLU A 293 13.76 7.23 -2.60
CA GLU A 293 15.14 7.28 -3.09
C GLU A 293 16.10 6.49 -2.19
N GLN A 294 15.97 6.61 -0.86
CA GLN A 294 16.75 5.82 0.10
C GLN A 294 16.51 4.32 -0.08
N VAL A 295 15.24 3.92 -0.11
CA VAL A 295 14.86 2.51 -0.28
C VAL A 295 15.33 1.96 -1.63
N ASN A 296 15.12 2.71 -2.72
CA ASN A 296 15.53 2.31 -4.07
C ASN A 296 17.05 2.16 -4.20
N ALA A 297 17.82 2.99 -3.50
CA ALA A 297 19.27 2.87 -3.48
C ALA A 297 19.75 1.65 -2.67
N LEU A 298 19.09 1.35 -1.55
CA LEU A 298 19.49 0.27 -0.64
C LEU A 298 19.06 -1.13 -1.10
N ALA A 299 17.97 -1.21 -1.86
CA ALA A 299 17.38 -2.47 -2.31
C ALA A 299 17.16 -2.49 -3.84
N ALA A 300 18.07 -1.87 -4.60
CA ALA A 300 17.98 -1.74 -6.05
C ALA A 300 17.89 -3.09 -6.80
N ASP A 301 18.38 -4.16 -6.19
CA ASP A 301 18.30 -5.54 -6.70
C ASP A 301 16.95 -6.21 -6.40
N LYS A 302 16.20 -5.71 -5.40
CA LYS A 302 14.97 -6.35 -4.90
C LYS A 302 13.70 -5.57 -5.20
N LEU A 303 13.77 -4.24 -5.28
CA LEU A 303 12.59 -3.41 -5.35
C LEU A 303 12.83 -2.04 -5.99
N PHE A 304 11.74 -1.42 -6.45
CA PHE A 304 11.69 -0.02 -6.79
C PHE A 304 10.38 0.62 -6.32
N ILE A 305 10.45 1.83 -5.77
CA ILE A 305 9.31 2.67 -5.38
C ILE A 305 9.16 3.79 -6.41
N GLY A 306 8.07 3.75 -7.17
CA GLY A 306 7.84 4.71 -8.24
C GLY A 306 6.72 4.32 -9.19
N VAL A 307 6.73 4.96 -10.35
CA VAL A 307 5.90 4.67 -11.53
C VAL A 307 6.80 4.33 -12.70
N TRP A 308 6.30 3.52 -13.64
CA TRP A 308 7.01 3.26 -14.88
C TRP A 308 6.94 4.48 -15.81
N ASN A 309 8.08 4.94 -16.32
CA ASN A 309 8.17 5.94 -17.37
C ASN A 309 8.51 5.25 -18.71
N GLN A 310 7.55 5.09 -19.64
CA GLN A 310 7.79 4.44 -20.95
C GLN A 310 8.75 5.23 -21.83
N THR A 311 8.76 6.57 -21.76
CA THR A 311 9.65 7.41 -22.59
C THR A 311 11.10 7.18 -22.19
N ALA A 312 11.35 7.10 -20.88
CA ALA A 312 12.68 6.81 -20.33
C ALA A 312 12.98 5.31 -20.22
N ALA A 313 11.99 4.45 -20.48
CA ALA A 313 12.02 3.00 -20.30
C ALA A 313 12.62 2.56 -18.95
N LYS A 314 12.20 3.23 -17.86
CA LYS A 314 12.65 2.93 -16.49
C LYS A 314 11.62 3.35 -15.46
N TYR A 315 11.74 2.82 -14.24
CA TYR A 315 10.97 3.33 -13.11
C TYR A 315 11.53 4.67 -12.60
N GLU A 316 10.62 5.58 -12.23
CA GLU A 316 10.94 6.89 -11.66
C GLU A 316 9.94 7.25 -10.56
N PHE A 317 10.37 8.01 -9.56
CA PHE A 317 9.44 8.53 -8.56
C PHE A 317 8.64 9.70 -9.14
N ASN A 318 7.32 9.64 -9.07
CA ASN A 318 6.43 10.72 -9.45
C ASN A 318 6.26 11.71 -8.29
N ALA A 319 7.08 12.76 -8.27
CA ALA A 319 6.99 13.82 -7.26
C ALA A 319 5.77 14.73 -7.42
N ASN A 320 5.22 14.84 -8.65
CA ASN A 320 4.04 15.66 -8.92
C ASN A 320 2.75 15.03 -8.39
N ASN A 321 2.72 13.71 -8.27
CA ASN A 321 1.62 12.96 -7.66
C ASN A 321 2.21 11.81 -6.82
N ILE A 322 2.45 12.09 -5.54
CA ILE A 322 3.05 11.10 -4.62
C ILE A 322 2.20 9.83 -4.46
N HIS A 323 0.88 9.94 -4.68
CA HIS A 323 -0.06 8.82 -4.58
C HIS A 323 -0.06 7.95 -5.84
N ALA A 324 0.55 8.37 -6.95
CA ALA A 324 0.70 7.52 -8.12
C ALA A 324 1.77 6.42 -7.93
N ASN A 325 2.69 6.61 -6.97
CA ASN A 325 3.81 5.69 -6.76
C ASN A 325 3.37 4.38 -6.10
N GLN A 326 3.98 3.27 -6.55
CA GLN A 326 3.77 1.94 -6.01
C GLN A 326 5.11 1.32 -5.60
N VAL A 327 5.05 0.24 -4.81
CA VAL A 327 6.21 -0.59 -4.48
C VAL A 327 6.25 -1.77 -5.45
N TRP A 328 7.31 -1.87 -6.23
CA TRP A 328 7.59 -2.93 -7.20
C TRP A 328 8.69 -3.82 -6.65
N VAL A 329 8.56 -5.14 -6.73
CA VAL A 329 9.46 -6.12 -6.09
C VAL A 329 9.87 -7.24 -7.03
N GLU A 330 11.04 -7.85 -6.82
CA GLU A 330 11.63 -8.90 -7.67
C GLU A 330 10.80 -10.20 -7.76
N ALA A 331 9.87 -10.43 -6.83
CA ALA A 331 9.01 -11.61 -6.84
C ALA A 331 7.61 -11.29 -6.30
N GLU A 332 6.66 -12.18 -6.54
CA GLU A 332 5.31 -12.03 -6.00
C GLU A 332 5.24 -12.28 -4.48
N LYS A 333 4.14 -11.86 -3.87
CA LYS A 333 3.77 -12.14 -2.45
C LYS A 333 4.66 -11.48 -1.40
N TYR A 334 5.49 -10.51 -1.77
CA TYR A 334 6.03 -9.57 -0.78
C TYR A 334 4.89 -8.75 -0.16
N GLY A 335 5.09 -8.33 1.09
CA GLY A 335 4.29 -7.30 1.73
C GLY A 335 5.16 -6.08 2.04
N PHE A 336 4.54 -4.91 2.22
CA PHE A 336 5.23 -3.76 2.78
C PHE A 336 4.36 -3.05 3.82
N ALA A 337 4.99 -2.28 4.70
CA ALA A 337 4.31 -1.43 5.66
C ALA A 337 4.97 -0.04 5.72
N LEU A 338 4.13 1.00 5.77
CA LEU A 338 4.56 2.37 6.05
C LEU A 338 3.92 2.85 7.35
N SER A 339 4.68 3.43 8.27
CA SER A 339 4.18 3.81 9.61
C SER A 339 4.77 5.15 10.08
N ILE A 340 4.02 5.89 10.90
CA ILE A 340 4.46 7.17 11.51
C ILE A 340 4.65 6.95 13.01
N PHE A 341 5.79 7.38 13.54
CA PHE A 341 6.09 7.38 14.98
C PHE A 341 6.24 8.82 15.49
N THR A 342 5.57 9.15 16.59
CA THR A 342 5.53 10.52 17.17
C THR A 342 6.65 10.77 18.17
N ALA A 343 7.36 9.73 18.62
CA ALA A 343 8.54 9.76 19.47
C ALA A 343 9.46 8.58 19.09
N LEU A 344 10.76 8.65 19.40
CA LEU A 344 11.60 7.44 19.47
C LEU A 344 10.98 6.52 20.52
N GLU A 345 10.19 5.52 20.11
CA GLU A 345 9.68 4.53 21.07
C GLU A 345 10.89 3.82 21.72
N PRO A 346 11.00 3.79 23.06
CA PRO A 346 11.85 2.81 23.72
C PRO A 346 11.29 1.42 23.43
N LEU A 347 12.19 0.48 23.09
CA LEU A 347 11.84 -0.91 22.84
C LEU A 347 11.11 -1.51 24.07
N PRO A 348 10.12 -2.40 23.86
CA PRO A 348 9.40 -3.06 24.96
C PRO A 348 10.39 -3.80 25.89
N PRO A 349 10.12 -3.88 27.20
CA PRO A 349 10.95 -4.66 28.11
C PRO A 349 10.90 -6.13 27.70
N VAL A 350 12.08 -6.72 27.50
CA VAL A 350 12.23 -8.16 27.28
C VAL A 350 11.80 -8.87 28.55
N VAL A 351 10.72 -9.66 28.47
CA VAL A 351 10.42 -10.69 29.46
C VAL A 351 11.47 -11.77 29.27
N ASP A 352 12.32 -11.95 30.27
CA ASP A 352 13.32 -13.01 30.33
C ASP A 352 12.60 -14.38 30.31
N PRO A 353 12.75 -15.20 29.24
CA PRO A 353 12.27 -16.56 29.28
C PRO A 353 13.20 -17.35 30.20
N GLU A 354 12.65 -17.68 31.36
CA GLU A 354 13.15 -18.64 32.36
C GLU A 354 14.18 -19.63 31.78
N ILE A 355 15.40 -19.55 32.32
CA ILE A 355 16.55 -20.39 31.99
C ILE A 355 16.18 -21.87 32.18
N ASP A 356 16.17 -22.63 31.09
CA ASP A 356 16.24 -24.09 31.10
C ASP A 356 17.67 -24.51 31.52
N PRO A 357 17.87 -25.19 32.67
CA PRO A 357 19.19 -25.42 33.24
C PRO A 357 19.99 -26.59 32.62
N GLU A 358 19.57 -27.20 31.51
CA GLU A 358 20.17 -28.47 31.04
C GLU A 358 21.05 -28.45 29.77
N LEU A 359 21.47 -27.28 29.25
CA LEU A 359 22.46 -27.25 28.17
C LEU A 359 23.77 -26.53 28.56
N PRO A 360 24.94 -27.17 28.43
CA PRO A 360 26.21 -26.52 28.69
C PRO A 360 26.51 -25.51 27.56
N PRO A 361 26.95 -24.28 27.88
CA PRO A 361 27.28 -23.29 26.87
C PRO A 361 28.55 -23.72 26.11
N VAL A 362 28.49 -23.61 24.79
CA VAL A 362 29.66 -23.70 23.91
C VAL A 362 30.55 -22.49 24.21
N VAL A 363 31.75 -22.75 24.75
CA VAL A 363 32.73 -21.73 25.09
C VAL A 363 33.45 -21.28 23.81
N ASP A 364 33.08 -20.10 23.29
CA ASP A 364 33.92 -19.31 22.37
C ASP A 364 35.11 -18.73 23.19
N PRO A 365 36.31 -18.49 22.60
CA PRO A 365 37.45 -17.97 23.35
C PRO A 365 37.09 -16.61 23.97
N GLU A 366 37.40 -16.47 25.26
CA GLU A 366 37.05 -15.31 26.07
C GLU A 366 37.73 -14.05 25.50
N LEU A 367 36.99 -13.29 24.71
CA LEU A 367 37.43 -11.97 24.23
C LEU A 367 37.52 -11.02 25.44
N PRO A 368 38.45 -10.04 25.43
CA PRO A 368 38.53 -9.05 26.48
C PRO A 368 37.17 -8.37 26.69
N GLU A 369 36.82 -8.12 27.94
CA GLU A 369 35.55 -7.49 28.32
C GLU A 369 35.32 -6.19 27.51
N GLY A 370 34.15 -6.08 26.87
CA GLY A 370 33.80 -4.96 26.00
C GLY A 370 34.27 -5.07 24.55
N SER A 371 34.96 -6.15 24.14
CA SER A 371 35.34 -6.34 22.73
C SER A 371 34.16 -6.73 21.84
N TRP A 372 34.18 -6.32 20.57
CA TRP A 372 33.21 -6.78 19.59
C TRP A 372 33.35 -8.27 19.30
N SER A 373 32.23 -8.98 19.29
CA SER A 373 32.09 -10.40 19.00
C SER A 373 31.11 -10.58 17.85
N LYS A 374 31.51 -11.38 16.86
CA LYS A 374 30.68 -11.70 15.70
C LYS A 374 29.42 -12.50 16.06
N SER A 375 29.47 -13.27 17.15
CA SER A 375 28.35 -14.12 17.60
C SER A 375 27.38 -13.38 18.53
N ALA A 376 27.80 -12.23 19.09
CA ALA A 376 26.98 -11.40 19.96
C ALA A 376 26.02 -10.50 19.19
N THR A 377 24.89 -10.20 19.81
CA THR A 377 23.90 -9.22 19.35
C THR A 377 24.11 -7.91 20.10
N TYR A 378 24.04 -6.80 19.39
CA TYR A 378 24.17 -5.44 19.93
C TYR A 378 22.91 -4.64 19.64
N VAL A 379 22.51 -3.77 20.54
CA VAL A 379 21.36 -2.85 20.40
C VAL A 379 21.83 -1.39 20.35
N ALA A 380 20.92 -0.48 19.97
CA ALA A 380 21.21 0.95 19.91
C ALA A 380 21.81 1.45 21.25
N GLY A 381 22.98 2.08 21.18
CA GLY A 381 23.68 2.60 22.34
C GLY A 381 24.79 1.69 22.88
N ASP A 382 24.80 0.40 22.54
CA ASP A 382 25.84 -0.52 22.98
C ASP A 382 27.21 -0.07 22.48
N MET A 383 28.21 -0.19 23.35
CA MET A 383 29.58 0.18 23.06
C MET A 383 30.47 -1.04 23.02
N VAL A 384 31.30 -1.12 21.99
CA VAL A 384 32.27 -2.19 21.81
C VAL A 384 33.63 -1.62 21.43
N MET A 385 34.67 -2.34 21.79
CA MET A 385 36.03 -2.10 21.35
C MET A 385 36.34 -3.00 20.15
N HIS A 386 36.85 -2.42 19.07
CA HIS A 386 37.30 -3.16 17.89
C HIS A 386 38.45 -2.41 17.22
N ASN A 387 39.55 -3.13 16.96
CA ASN A 387 40.80 -2.56 16.42
C ASN A 387 41.29 -1.32 17.22
N ASP A 388 41.38 -1.46 18.56
CA ASP A 388 41.82 -0.41 19.50
C ASP A 388 40.99 0.89 19.49
N LYS A 389 39.76 0.83 18.96
CA LYS A 389 38.83 1.96 18.89
C LYS A 389 37.50 1.61 19.55
N ASN A 390 36.86 2.62 20.13
CA ASN A 390 35.51 2.49 20.67
C ASN A 390 34.48 2.75 19.58
N TRP A 391 33.43 1.94 19.57
CA TRP A 391 32.35 2.01 18.61
C TRP A 391 31.02 1.94 19.33
N LYS A 392 30.04 2.69 18.84
CA LYS A 392 28.68 2.70 19.36
C LYS A 392 27.71 2.22 18.29
N ALA A 393 26.88 1.25 18.65
CA ALA A 393 25.82 0.77 17.78
C ALA A 393 24.70 1.83 17.66
N GLY A 394 24.25 2.10 16.44
CA GLY A 394 23.13 2.99 16.15
C GLY A 394 21.77 2.28 16.28
N TRP A 395 21.72 0.98 16.02
CA TRP A 395 20.53 0.13 16.08
C TRP A 395 20.92 -1.34 16.31
N TRP A 396 19.94 -2.26 16.31
CA TRP A 396 20.19 -3.68 16.50
C TRP A 396 21.10 -4.25 15.41
N THR A 397 22.14 -5.00 15.78
CA THR A 397 23.03 -5.68 14.83
C THR A 397 23.59 -6.98 15.40
N LYS A 398 23.87 -7.94 14.51
CA LYS A 398 24.57 -9.21 14.83
C LYS A 398 25.54 -9.56 13.71
N GLY A 399 26.81 -9.72 14.04
CA GLY A 399 27.84 -10.13 13.10
C GLY A 399 28.34 -9.06 12.12
N GLU A 400 27.77 -7.85 12.12
CA GLU A 400 28.27 -6.71 11.35
C GLU A 400 29.44 -6.03 12.08
N GLN A 401 30.53 -5.78 11.36
CA GLN A 401 31.81 -5.40 11.96
C GLN A 401 31.96 -3.87 12.16
N PRO A 402 32.40 -3.40 13.34
CA PRO A 402 32.71 -1.99 13.56
C PRO A 402 33.82 -1.48 12.65
N GLY A 403 33.64 -0.25 12.13
CA GLY A 403 34.52 0.34 11.13
C GLY A 403 34.33 -0.16 9.70
N VAL A 404 33.35 -1.04 9.47
CA VAL A 404 32.93 -1.50 8.13
C VAL A 404 31.46 -1.19 7.90
N ALA A 405 30.59 -1.60 8.84
CA ALA A 405 29.14 -1.40 8.73
C ALA A 405 28.70 -0.08 9.36
N ASN A 406 27.72 0.58 8.73
CA ASN A 406 27.19 1.90 9.12
C ASN A 406 26.42 1.89 10.45
N VAL A 407 26.02 0.72 10.95
CA VAL A 407 25.46 0.57 12.29
C VAL A 407 26.45 1.00 13.39
N TRP A 408 27.75 1.05 13.10
CA TRP A 408 28.78 1.42 14.08
C TRP A 408 29.32 2.82 13.84
N THR A 409 29.16 3.69 14.84
CA THR A 409 29.79 5.02 14.86
C THR A 409 31.02 4.98 15.77
N GLN A 410 32.18 5.44 15.31
CA GLN A 410 33.37 5.53 16.17
C GLN A 410 33.12 6.56 17.27
N VAL A 411 33.31 6.16 18.53
CA VAL A 411 33.29 7.06 19.69
C VAL A 411 34.73 7.51 19.94
N LEU A 412 34.98 8.80 19.76
CA LEU A 412 36.28 9.41 20.01
C LEU A 412 36.43 9.71 21.51
N ALA A 413 37.58 9.37 22.09
CA ALA A 413 37.93 9.81 23.44
C ALA A 413 38.20 11.33 23.47
N GLU A 414 38.06 11.96 24.64
CA GLU A 414 38.33 13.38 24.81
C GLU A 414 39.80 13.68 24.48
N GLY A 415 40.03 14.47 23.42
CA GLY A 415 41.36 14.76 22.87
C GLY A 415 41.84 13.86 21.72
N GLU A 416 41.05 12.85 21.33
CA GLU A 416 41.33 12.00 20.17
C GLU A 416 40.93 12.71 18.87
N THR A 417 41.87 12.91 17.97
CA THR A 417 41.59 13.44 16.62
C THR A 417 41.30 12.27 15.69
N PRO A 418 40.16 12.27 14.95
CA PRO A 418 39.87 11.19 14.01
C PRO A 418 40.99 11.10 12.97
N ALA A 419 41.28 9.90 12.46
CA ALA A 419 42.31 9.72 11.44
C ALA A 419 41.88 10.42 10.14
N VAL A 420 42.30 11.67 9.98
CA VAL A 420 41.88 12.54 8.88
C VAL A 420 42.71 12.20 7.64
N SER A 421 42.05 11.80 6.56
CA SER A 421 42.66 11.71 5.24
C SER A 421 42.50 13.06 4.52
N ALA A 422 43.41 13.35 3.58
CA ALA A 422 43.21 14.47 2.67
C ALA A 422 41.85 14.32 1.96
N TRP A 423 41.15 15.44 1.76
CA TRP A 423 39.91 15.46 1.02
C TRP A 423 40.12 14.91 -0.40
N SER A 424 39.19 14.09 -0.86
CA SER A 424 39.21 13.47 -2.19
C SER A 424 37.84 13.65 -2.84
N ALA A 425 37.81 14.23 -4.03
CA ALA A 425 36.58 14.40 -4.81
C ALA A 425 35.87 13.07 -5.12
N ALA A 426 36.60 11.95 -5.14
CA ALA A 426 36.06 10.62 -5.44
C ALA A 426 35.59 9.86 -4.19
N LYS A 427 35.81 10.39 -2.99
CA LYS A 427 35.45 9.73 -1.73
C LYS A 427 34.08 10.23 -1.24
N THR A 428 33.26 9.30 -0.78
CA THR A 428 32.03 9.58 -0.05
C THR A 428 32.35 9.95 1.39
N TYR A 429 31.76 11.05 1.86
CA TYR A 429 31.84 11.49 3.24
C TYR A 429 30.43 11.55 3.82
N ASN A 430 30.22 10.86 4.93
CA ASN A 430 28.98 10.85 5.69
C ASN A 430 28.95 11.99 6.72
N GLU A 431 27.79 12.22 7.33
CA GLU A 431 27.66 13.20 8.40
C GLU A 431 28.68 12.93 9.53
N ASN A 432 29.37 13.98 9.95
CA ASN A 432 30.49 14.02 10.89
C ASN A 432 31.81 13.42 10.41
N ASP A 433 31.92 12.93 9.18
CA ASP A 433 33.22 12.58 8.61
C ASP A 433 34.10 13.83 8.50
N VAL A 434 35.39 13.66 8.76
CA VAL A 434 36.38 14.74 8.74
C VAL A 434 37.37 14.52 7.60
N ALA A 435 37.69 15.59 6.89
CA ALA A 435 38.70 15.62 5.83
C ALA A 435 39.63 16.83 6.00
N ILE A 436 40.90 16.70 5.58
CA ILE A 436 41.82 17.84 5.48
C ILE A 436 41.79 18.38 4.04
N HIS A 437 41.48 19.66 3.89
CA HIS A 437 41.56 20.36 2.61
C HIS A 437 42.21 21.72 2.84
N ASP A 438 43.24 22.05 2.05
CA ASP A 438 44.09 23.24 2.20
C ASP A 438 44.64 23.45 3.62
N GLY A 439 45.02 22.35 4.28
CA GLY A 439 45.59 22.37 5.64
C GLY A 439 44.58 22.71 6.74
N ILE A 440 43.29 22.77 6.40
CA ILE A 440 42.18 23.01 7.33
C ILE A 440 41.39 21.71 7.50
N SER A 441 40.99 21.40 8.73
CA SER A 441 40.08 20.30 9.01
C SER A 441 38.64 20.73 8.76
N TRP A 442 37.91 19.92 8.00
CA TRP A 442 36.52 20.16 7.66
C TRP A 442 35.68 18.96 8.07
N LYS A 443 34.52 19.23 8.66
CA LYS A 443 33.53 18.22 9.01
C LYS A 443 32.36 18.29 8.03
N ALA A 444 32.03 17.16 7.43
CA ALA A 444 30.83 17.03 6.62
C ALA A 444 29.60 17.09 7.54
N HIS A 445 28.68 18.00 7.26
CA HIS A 445 27.46 18.16 8.06
C HIS A 445 26.31 17.29 7.53
N TRP A 446 26.44 16.78 6.32
CA TRP A 446 25.58 15.74 5.76
C TRP A 446 26.36 14.98 4.68
N HIS A 447 25.76 13.90 4.17
CA HIS A 447 26.37 13.06 3.14
C HIS A 447 26.76 13.88 1.90
N THR A 448 27.99 13.69 1.41
CA THR A 448 28.52 14.36 0.23
C THR A 448 29.48 13.47 -0.56
N VAL A 449 29.56 13.73 -1.88
CA VAL A 449 30.58 13.21 -2.79
C VAL A 449 30.98 14.35 -3.73
N GLY A 450 32.28 14.60 -3.87
CA GLY A 450 32.79 15.56 -4.86
C GLY A 450 32.64 17.04 -4.51
N GLU A 451 31.87 17.43 -3.49
CA GLU A 451 31.80 18.82 -3.06
C GLU A 451 33.05 19.21 -2.27
N GLU A 452 33.75 20.24 -2.74
CA GLU A 452 35.05 20.65 -2.21
C GLU A 452 34.90 21.55 -0.96
N PRO A 453 35.58 21.23 0.16
CA PRO A 453 35.48 22.01 1.38
C PRO A 453 35.85 23.48 1.19
N GLY A 454 35.03 24.38 1.69
CA GLY A 454 35.24 25.83 1.57
C GLY A 454 34.70 26.47 0.29
N THR A 455 34.22 25.70 -0.69
CA THR A 455 33.68 26.24 -1.95
C THR A 455 32.17 26.49 -1.93
N THR A 456 31.45 25.84 -1.00
CA THR A 456 29.98 25.83 -0.94
C THR A 456 29.38 26.90 -0.01
N GLY A 457 30.17 27.89 0.41
CA GLY A 457 29.74 28.96 1.34
C GLY A 457 29.57 28.49 2.79
N GLU A 458 29.27 29.44 3.70
CA GLU A 458 29.14 29.20 5.15
C GLU A 458 28.00 28.23 5.53
N TRP A 459 27.06 28.02 4.60
CA TRP A 459 25.92 27.10 4.73
C TRP A 459 26.09 25.80 3.94
N GLY A 460 27.22 25.55 3.27
CA GLY A 460 27.41 24.37 2.43
C GLY A 460 27.63 23.05 3.20
N VAL A 461 28.03 21.97 2.54
CA VAL A 461 28.24 20.66 3.19
C VAL A 461 29.29 20.67 4.29
N TRP A 462 30.37 21.41 4.05
CA TRP A 462 31.56 21.38 4.90
C TRP A 462 31.54 22.50 5.93
N ARG A 463 31.81 22.15 7.18
CA ARG A 463 32.02 23.10 8.28
C ARG A 463 33.47 23.04 8.70
N LYS A 464 34.11 24.20 8.76
CA LYS A 464 35.46 24.33 9.32
C LYS A 464 35.41 23.91 10.79
N LEU A 465 36.30 22.99 11.18
CA LEU A 465 36.51 22.62 12.59
C LEU A 465 37.43 23.61 13.29
#